data_AF-A0A8J7TXE3-F1
#
_entry.id   AF-A0A8J7TXE3-F1
#
_cell.length_a   1.000
_cell.length_b   1.000
_cell.length_c   1.000
_cell.angle_alpha   90.00
_cell.angle_beta   90.00
_cell.angle_gamma   90.00
#
_symmetry.space_group_name_H-M   'P 1'
#
loop_
_entity.id
_entity.type
_entity.pdbx_description
1 polymer ?
#
loop_
_entity_poly.entity_id
_entity_poly.type
_entity_poly.pdbx_seq_one_letter_code
_entity_poly.pdbx_strand_id
1 'polypeptide(L)'
;MPEYLVGFSYHEPEPYALWQRGVIEDFESGTGLWVTADTPAGAVAWGERVAEALHRRVNNDPTADWAGAGHSCWVEESPAASGWAHCLDFFQRVRAGQMPPLDRMGTDAYVRWRERRDAEGSGAPDRRPPTG
;
A
#
# COMPACT_ATOMS: atom_id res chain seq x y z
N MET A 1 -3.20 12.29 -19.78
CA MET A 1 -3.99 12.01 -18.56
C MET A 1 -3.08 12.25 -17.36
N PRO A 2 -3.53 13.03 -16.36
CA PRO A 2 -2.79 13.24 -15.12
C PRO A 2 -2.64 11.93 -14.32
N GLU A 3 -1.66 11.91 -13.42
CA GLU A 3 -1.43 10.84 -12.46
C GLU A 3 -1.71 11.38 -11.05
N TYR A 4 -2.41 10.59 -10.24
CA TYR A 4 -2.82 10.93 -8.88
C TYR A 4 -2.32 9.87 -7.92
N LEU A 5 -1.79 10.27 -6.76
CA LEU A 5 -1.57 9.34 -5.66
C LEU A 5 -2.88 9.20 -4.89
N VAL A 6 -3.45 8.01 -4.93
CA VAL A 6 -4.67 7.68 -4.20
C VAL A 6 -4.28 6.90 -2.96
N GLY A 7 -4.64 7.44 -1.80
CA GLY A 7 -4.54 6.77 -0.52
C GLY A 7 -5.82 6.05 -0.16
N PHE A 8 -5.72 4.92 0.52
CA PHE A 8 -6.90 4.22 1.03
C PHE A 8 -6.60 3.38 2.27
N SER A 9 -7.61 3.26 3.14
CA SER A 9 -7.57 2.36 4.30
C SER A 9 -8.16 0.99 3.98
N TYR A 10 -7.67 -0.03 4.69
CA TYR A 10 -8.18 -1.40 4.67
C TYR A 10 -7.80 -2.09 5.99
N HIS A 11 -8.46 -3.19 6.32
CA HIS A 11 -8.09 -4.00 7.49
C HIS A 11 -7.41 -5.31 7.08
N GLU A 12 -6.28 -5.57 7.73
CA GLU A 12 -5.63 -6.88 7.71
C GLU A 12 -6.11 -7.73 8.90
N PRO A 13 -6.21 -9.06 8.73
CA PRO A 13 -6.86 -9.93 9.71
C PRO A 13 -6.10 -10.00 11.05
N GLU A 14 -4.77 -9.93 11.04
CA GLU A 14 -3.97 -10.03 12.27
C GLU A 14 -4.05 -8.76 13.15
N PRO A 15 -3.83 -7.53 12.63
CA PRO A 15 -4.08 -6.31 13.39
C PRO A 15 -5.51 -6.24 13.92
N TYR A 16 -6.50 -6.60 13.10
CA TYR A 16 -7.89 -6.61 13.51
C TYR A 16 -8.13 -7.57 14.69
N ALA A 17 -7.59 -8.78 14.65
CA ALA A 17 -7.70 -9.75 15.74
C ALA A 17 -6.96 -9.30 17.01
N LEU A 18 -5.85 -8.58 16.90
CA LEU A 18 -5.15 -7.99 18.06
C LEU A 18 -5.99 -6.86 18.70
N TRP A 19 -6.60 -6.01 17.90
CA TRP A 19 -7.48 -4.95 18.37
C TRP A 19 -8.75 -5.49 19.04
N GLN A 20 -9.39 -6.51 18.46
CA GLN A 20 -10.54 -7.18 19.09
C GLN A 20 -10.21 -7.80 20.46
N ARG A 21 -8.94 -8.15 20.69
CA ARG A 21 -8.44 -8.66 21.98
C ARG A 21 -7.97 -7.55 22.93
N GLY A 22 -8.05 -6.28 22.52
CA GLY A 22 -7.59 -5.13 23.29
C GLY A 22 -6.07 -5.05 23.43
N VAL A 23 -5.31 -5.72 22.55
CA VAL A 23 -3.84 -5.73 22.60
C VAL A 23 -3.23 -4.48 21.97
N ILE A 24 -3.91 -3.92 20.96
CA ILE A 24 -3.53 -2.68 20.28
C ILE A 24 -4.72 -1.74 20.23
N GLU A 25 -4.45 -0.43 20.21
CA GLU A 25 -5.48 0.62 20.21
C GLU A 25 -5.97 0.96 18.78
N ASP A 26 -5.16 0.66 17.77
CA ASP A 26 -5.41 0.94 16.35
C ASP A 26 -5.03 -0.28 15.49
N PHE A 27 -5.84 -0.55 14.47
CA PHE A 27 -5.68 -1.64 13.51
C PHE A 27 -5.86 -1.18 12.06
N GLU A 28 -6.10 0.12 11.83
CA GLU A 28 -6.27 0.66 10.50
C GLU A 28 -4.96 0.54 9.73
N SER A 29 -5.01 -0.20 8.61
CA SER A 29 -3.90 -0.26 7.67
C SER A 29 -4.19 0.70 6.52
N GLY A 30 -3.16 1.39 6.04
CA GLY A 30 -3.24 2.30 4.90
C GLY A 30 -2.22 1.93 3.84
N THR A 31 -2.57 2.12 2.57
CA THR A 31 -1.63 2.01 1.45
C THR A 31 -1.96 3.00 0.34
N GLY A 32 -1.07 3.10 -0.63
CA GLY A 32 -1.14 4.05 -1.73
C GLY A 32 -1.07 3.38 -3.10
N LEU A 33 -1.70 4.03 -4.09
CA LEU A 33 -1.68 3.63 -5.49
C LEU A 33 -1.58 4.87 -6.38
N TRP A 34 -0.63 4.87 -7.31
CA TRP A 34 -0.57 5.88 -8.36
C TRP A 34 -1.53 5.49 -9.49
N VAL A 35 -2.49 6.36 -9.78
CA VAL A 35 -3.55 6.13 -10.78
C VAL A 35 -3.48 7.20 -11.86
N THR A 36 -3.28 6.76 -13.10
CA THR A 36 -3.50 7.60 -14.27
C THR A 36 -5.00 7.64 -14.60
N ALA A 37 -5.64 8.81 -14.50
CA ALA A 37 -7.08 9.01 -14.72
C ALA A 37 -7.36 10.39 -15.35
N ASP A 38 -8.56 10.60 -15.88
CA ASP A 38 -8.95 11.90 -16.45
C ASP A 38 -9.26 12.94 -15.38
N THR A 39 -9.71 12.52 -14.20
CA THR A 39 -10.10 13.39 -13.09
C THR A 39 -9.67 12.81 -11.74
N PRO A 40 -9.52 13.65 -10.69
CA PRO A 40 -9.26 13.19 -9.33
C PRO A 40 -10.36 12.26 -8.81
N ALA A 41 -11.62 12.60 -9.06
CA ALA A 41 -12.76 11.78 -8.69
C ALA A 41 -12.74 10.39 -9.37
N GLY A 42 -12.32 10.34 -10.63
CA GLY A 42 -12.13 9.06 -11.34
C GLY A 42 -10.98 8.23 -10.77
N ALA A 43 -9.92 8.87 -10.28
CA ALA A 43 -8.83 8.19 -9.59
C ALA A 43 -9.29 7.62 -8.24
N VAL A 44 -10.03 8.40 -7.44
CA VAL A 44 -10.61 7.96 -6.15
C VAL A 44 -11.57 6.77 -6.36
N ALA A 45 -12.52 6.89 -7.30
CA ALA A 45 -13.45 5.81 -7.60
C ALA A 45 -12.74 4.52 -8.05
N TRP A 46 -11.59 4.64 -8.72
CA TRP A 46 -10.77 3.47 -9.03
C TRP A 46 -10.02 2.94 -7.79
N GLY A 47 -9.50 3.82 -6.95
CA GLY A 47 -8.89 3.49 -5.66
C GLY A 47 -9.82 2.66 -4.78
N GLU A 48 -11.08 3.04 -4.65
CA GLU A 48 -12.10 2.30 -3.89
C GLU A 48 -12.24 0.85 -4.37
N ARG A 49 -12.24 0.63 -5.69
CA ARG A 49 -12.32 -0.72 -6.28
C ARG A 49 -11.07 -1.55 -6.00
N VAL A 50 -9.90 -0.92 -5.99
CA VAL A 50 -8.64 -1.60 -5.64
C VAL A 50 -8.60 -1.89 -4.15
N ALA A 51 -9.05 -0.96 -3.30
CA ALA A 51 -9.11 -1.11 -1.86
C ALA A 51 -10.02 -2.29 -1.46
N GLU A 52 -11.21 -2.37 -2.05
CA GLU A 52 -12.13 -3.50 -1.88
C GLU A 52 -11.49 -4.84 -2.31
N ALA A 53 -10.83 -4.85 -3.48
CA ALA A 53 -10.16 -6.04 -3.98
C ALA A 53 -8.98 -6.47 -3.07
N LEU A 54 -8.18 -5.52 -2.59
CA LEU A 54 -7.08 -5.77 -1.66
C LEU A 54 -7.62 -6.30 -0.33
N HIS A 55 -8.65 -5.68 0.22
CA HIS A 55 -9.27 -6.09 1.48
C HIS A 55 -9.76 -7.54 1.41
N ARG A 56 -10.48 -7.92 0.35
CA ARG A 56 -10.89 -9.32 0.11
C ARG A 56 -9.69 -10.25 -0.01
N ARG A 57 -8.63 -9.82 -0.71
CA ARG A 57 -7.42 -10.61 -0.94
C ARG A 57 -6.66 -10.89 0.37
N VAL A 58 -6.48 -9.89 1.23
CA VAL A 58 -5.73 -10.05 2.50
C VAL A 58 -6.52 -10.80 3.56
N ASN A 59 -7.85 -10.70 3.53
CA ASN A 59 -8.72 -11.48 4.42
C ASN A 59 -9.01 -12.89 3.88
N ASN A 60 -8.57 -13.20 2.65
CA ASN A 60 -8.89 -14.45 1.95
C ASN A 60 -10.41 -14.73 1.94
N ASP A 61 -11.21 -13.67 1.81
CA ASP A 61 -12.66 -13.71 1.83
C ASP A 61 -13.21 -12.85 0.67
N PRO A 62 -13.76 -13.47 -0.39
CA PRO A 62 -14.30 -12.74 -1.54
C PRO A 62 -15.60 -11.97 -1.21
N THR A 63 -16.22 -12.24 -0.05
CA THR A 63 -17.46 -11.60 0.40
C THR A 63 -17.24 -10.48 1.40
N ALA A 64 -15.99 -10.24 1.83
CA ALA A 64 -15.66 -9.16 2.75
C ALA A 64 -16.12 -7.81 2.18
N ASP A 65 -16.85 -7.06 3.01
CA ASP A 65 -17.39 -5.75 2.68
C ASP A 65 -16.46 -4.66 3.19
N TRP A 66 -15.77 -4.02 2.25
CA TRP A 66 -14.89 -2.89 2.52
C TRP A 66 -15.70 -1.61 2.83
N ALA A 67 -16.83 -1.37 2.17
CA ALA A 67 -17.58 -0.13 2.34
C ALA A 67 -18.29 -0.07 3.71
N GLY A 68 -18.75 -1.21 4.23
CA GLY A 68 -19.38 -1.31 5.55
C GLY A 68 -18.43 -1.09 6.74
N ALA A 69 -17.11 -1.08 6.52
CA ALA A 69 -16.10 -1.01 7.57
C ALA A 69 -15.58 0.41 7.88
N GLY A 70 -16.17 1.46 7.30
CA GLY A 70 -15.77 2.86 7.56
C GLY A 70 -14.52 3.29 6.80
N HIS A 71 -14.13 2.56 5.75
CA HIS A 71 -12.95 2.86 4.97
C HIS A 71 -13.10 4.12 4.10
N SER A 72 -11.96 4.77 3.80
CA SER A 72 -11.93 5.97 2.97
C SER A 72 -10.87 5.85 1.87
N CYS A 73 -11.12 6.55 0.76
CA CYS A 73 -10.17 6.79 -0.32
C CYS A 73 -10.02 8.29 -0.53
N TRP A 74 -8.80 8.77 -0.74
CA TRP A 74 -8.51 10.19 -0.96
C TRP A 74 -7.39 10.38 -1.97
N VAL A 75 -7.31 11.57 -2.58
CA VAL A 75 -6.12 11.98 -3.33
C VAL A 75 -5.14 12.62 -2.35
N GLU A 76 -3.91 12.13 -2.33
CA GLU A 76 -2.81 12.81 -1.65
C GLU A 76 -2.32 13.97 -2.51
N GLU A 77 -2.59 15.19 -2.05
CA GLU A 77 -2.29 16.42 -2.81
C GLU A 77 -0.80 16.76 -2.80
N SER A 78 -0.05 16.35 -1.78
CA SER A 78 1.38 16.65 -1.63
C SER A 78 2.22 15.42 -1.27
N PRO A 79 2.37 14.43 -2.17
CA PRO A 79 3.06 13.17 -1.89
C PRO A 79 4.47 13.32 -1.33
N ALA A 80 5.24 14.29 -1.82
CA ALA A 80 6.62 14.53 -1.39
C ALA A 80 6.73 15.18 0.00
N ALA A 81 5.65 15.80 0.49
CA ALA A 81 5.58 16.42 1.82
C ALA A 81 4.74 15.62 2.82
N SER A 82 4.09 14.53 2.37
CA SER A 82 3.26 13.70 3.23
C SER A 82 4.08 12.70 4.03
N GLY A 83 3.44 12.03 4.98
CA GLY A 83 4.02 10.93 5.73
C GLY A 83 4.50 9.77 4.84
N TRP A 84 4.10 9.71 3.57
CA TRP A 84 4.47 8.66 2.61
C TRP A 84 5.66 9.01 1.73
N ALA A 85 6.29 10.18 1.90
CA ALA A 85 7.44 10.60 1.11
C ALA A 85 8.58 9.55 1.08
N HIS A 86 8.74 8.79 2.17
CA HIS A 86 9.76 7.76 2.32
C HIS A 86 9.48 6.45 1.56
N CYS A 87 8.27 6.25 1.03
CA CYS A 87 7.85 5.00 0.39
C CYS A 87 7.08 5.19 -0.94
N LEU A 88 7.19 6.36 -1.59
CA LEU A 88 6.48 6.63 -2.84
C LEU A 88 6.81 5.68 -4.01
N ASP A 89 7.98 5.05 -3.99
CA ASP A 89 8.41 4.06 -5.00
C ASP A 89 7.94 2.63 -4.68
N PHE A 90 7.42 2.38 -3.48
CA PHE A 90 6.72 1.14 -3.16
C PHE A 90 5.36 1.06 -3.88
N PHE A 91 4.66 2.19 -3.98
CA PHE A 91 3.30 2.23 -4.52
C PHE A 91 3.26 1.83 -6.00
N GLN A 92 2.29 0.97 -6.31
CA GLN A 92 2.09 0.50 -7.68
C GLN A 92 1.57 1.64 -8.57
N ARG A 93 1.87 1.58 -9.87
CA ARG A 93 1.41 2.54 -10.88
C ARG A 93 0.50 1.84 -11.88
N VAL A 94 -0.73 2.32 -12.03
CA VAL A 94 -1.73 1.75 -12.93
C VAL A 94 -2.55 2.82 -13.63
N ARG A 95 -3.26 2.45 -14.70
CA ARG A 95 -4.34 3.27 -15.27
C ARG A 95 -5.66 2.95 -14.57
N ALA A 96 -6.58 3.91 -14.53
CA ALA A 96 -7.96 3.63 -14.12
C ALA A 96 -8.54 2.46 -14.95
N GLY A 97 -9.13 1.47 -14.28
CA GLY A 97 -9.60 0.22 -14.88
C GLY A 97 -8.59 -0.92 -14.92
N GLN A 98 -7.31 -0.69 -14.59
CA GLN A 98 -6.28 -1.71 -14.50
C GLN A 98 -6.03 -2.12 -13.05
N MET A 99 -6.32 -3.38 -12.71
CA MET A 99 -6.07 -3.91 -11.38
C MET A 99 -4.56 -4.06 -11.14
N PRO A 100 -3.99 -3.48 -10.06
CA PRO A 100 -2.60 -3.72 -9.71
C PRO A 100 -2.37 -5.16 -9.22
N PRO A 101 -1.11 -5.62 -9.17
CA PRO A 101 -0.77 -6.88 -8.52
C PRO A 101 -0.97 -6.76 -7.00
N LEU A 102 -2.13 -7.18 -6.49
CA LEU A 102 -2.54 -7.01 -5.09
C LEU A 102 -1.55 -7.59 -4.08
N ASP A 103 -0.87 -8.69 -4.42
CA ASP A 103 0.16 -9.34 -3.59
C ASP A 103 1.40 -8.44 -3.34
N ARG A 104 1.48 -7.29 -4.01
CA ARG A 104 2.57 -6.30 -3.88
C ARG A 104 2.17 -5.03 -3.11
N MET A 105 0.98 -5.00 -2.49
CA MET A 105 0.44 -3.78 -1.87
C MET A 105 0.23 -3.83 -0.36
N GLY A 106 0.11 -5.03 0.21
CA GLY A 106 -0.15 -5.24 1.65
C GLY A 106 1.07 -5.02 2.56
N THR A 107 0.88 -5.12 3.87
CA THR A 107 1.95 -4.92 4.87
C THR A 107 3.13 -5.86 4.63
N ASP A 108 2.85 -7.13 4.36
CA ASP A 108 3.85 -8.14 4.00
C ASP A 108 4.71 -7.73 2.79
N ALA A 109 4.09 -7.12 1.78
CA ALA A 109 4.81 -6.65 0.60
C ALA A 109 5.69 -5.46 0.93
N TYR A 110 5.21 -4.55 1.78
CA TYR A 110 5.95 -3.40 2.26
C TYR A 110 7.18 -3.81 3.08
N VAL A 111 7.03 -4.74 4.03
CA VAL A 111 8.13 -5.26 4.85
C VAL A 111 9.22 -5.85 3.95
N ARG A 112 8.86 -6.75 3.03
CA ARG A 112 9.82 -7.35 2.08
C ARG A 112 10.51 -6.31 1.20
N TRP A 113 9.78 -5.27 0.78
CA TRP A 113 10.36 -4.18 -0.02
C TRP A 113 11.38 -3.37 0.80
N ARG A 114 11.06 -3.03 2.06
CA ARG A 114 11.96 -2.30 2.95
C ARG A 114 13.24 -3.08 3.22
N GLU A 115 13.13 -4.37 3.52
CA GLU A 115 14.29 -5.25 3.75
C GLU A 115 15.24 -5.31 2.56
N ARG A 116 14.71 -5.37 1.33
CA ARG A 116 15.54 -5.33 0.11
C ARG A 116 16.26 -3.99 -0.04
N ARG A 117 15.56 -2.88 0.18
CA ARG A 117 16.16 -1.54 0.12
C ARG A 117 17.26 -1.34 1.16
N ASP A 118 17.05 -1.86 2.38
CA ASP A 118 18.05 -1.80 3.43
C ASP A 118 19.30 -2.63 3.06
N ALA A 119 19.12 -3.80 2.43
CA ALA A 119 20.22 -4.63 1.94
C ALA A 119 21.00 -3.97 0.78
N GLU A 120 20.31 -3.27 -0.13
CA GLU A 120 20.92 -2.55 -1.25
C GLU A 120 21.62 -1.25 -0.80
N GLY A 121 21.04 -0.53 0.16
CA GLY A 121 21.62 0.68 0.75
C GLY A 121 22.78 0.40 1.71
N SER A 122 22.80 -0.78 2.33
CA SER A 122 23.86 -1.22 3.24
C SER A 122 25.07 -1.83 2.52
N GLY A 123 25.34 -1.43 1.27
CA GLY A 123 26.47 -1.91 0.46
C GLY A 123 27.76 -2.07 1.28
N ALA A 124 27.95 -3.26 1.83
CA ALA A 124 29.12 -3.59 2.61
C ALA A 124 30.29 -3.61 1.63
N PRO A 125 31.42 -2.94 1.94
CA PRO A 125 32.57 -2.98 1.06
C PRO A 125 33.00 -4.43 0.87
N ASP A 126 33.08 -4.85 -0.41
CA ASP A 126 33.60 -6.14 -0.86
C ASP A 126 34.98 -6.37 -0.23
N ARG A 127 35.03 -7.12 0.87
CA ARG A 127 36.29 -7.58 1.47
C ARG A 127 36.80 -8.76 0.65
N ARG A 128 37.26 -8.50 -0.57
CA ARG A 128 38.19 -9.42 -1.22
C ARG A 128 39.52 -9.35 -0.47
N PRO A 129 40.09 -10.49 -0.04
CA PRO A 129 41.44 -10.47 0.51
C PRO A 129 42.42 -10.10 -0.61
N PRO A 130 43.47 -9.32 -0.32
CA PRO A 130 44.52 -9.07 -1.29
C PRO A 130 45.21 -10.40 -1.60
N THR A 131 45.18 -10.80 -2.87
CA THR A 131 46.14 -11.79 -3.39
C THR A 131 47.49 -11.11 -3.45
N GLY A 132 48.34 -11.43 -2.47
CA GLY A 132 49.77 -11.12 -2.43
C GLY A 132 50.53 -12.37 -2.05
#